data_AF-A0AAP2MK20-F1
#
_entry.id   AF-A0AAP2MK20-F1
#
_cell.length_a   1.000
_cell.length_b   1.000
_cell.length_c   1.000
_cell.angle_alpha   90.00
_cell.angle_beta   90.00
_cell.angle_gamma   90.00
#
_symmetry.space_group_name_H-M   'P 1'
#
loop_
_entity.id
_entity.type
_entity.pdbx_description
1 polymer ?
#
loop_
_entity_poly.entity_id
_entity_poly.type
_entity_poly.pdbx_seq_one_letter_code
_entity_poly.pdbx_strand_id
1 'polypeptide(L)'
;MAFGAGAAKIYRWTDRSGVTHYGDHVPNAPPSQVRTIPVEGEPSAIAQLRIENDGERFLAFADNRLSGPVQVQLDFSRSDNVIGSPVLPARATVAARSSALVAVLSSADPDRGFDFELQMDSLPGDPSARPRDVDYLLPLQQAQFRIDQGYGGHFSHRDEQNRYAVDFAADIGTPVLAAREGVVMQVESDFDKAGLNLERYGGRANFVRILHEDGTMTLYAHLKSEGALVRVGQRVRAGQQIGLSGNTGFTTGPHLHFAVQVNRGMKLESIPFRMIGPQGPLRISGG
;
A
#
# COMPACT_ATOMS: atom_id res chain seq x y z
N MET A 1 6.85 21.07 18.98
CA MET A 1 7.49 19.87 19.56
C MET A 1 7.19 18.72 18.62
N ALA A 2 8.22 18.06 18.10
CA ALA A 2 8.09 16.97 17.14
C ALA A 2 7.74 15.67 17.89
N PHE A 3 6.64 15.02 17.50
CA PHE A 3 6.35 13.65 17.90
C PHE A 3 6.97 12.73 16.85
N GLY A 4 8.11 12.11 17.19
CA GLY A 4 8.59 10.94 16.46
C GLY A 4 7.64 9.78 16.76
N ALA A 5 6.96 9.28 15.74
CA ALA A 5 6.24 8.02 15.83
C ALA A 5 7.28 6.89 15.92
N GLY A 6 7.62 6.47 17.13
CA GLY A 6 8.32 5.20 17.33
C GLY A 6 7.40 4.07 16.90
N ALA A 7 7.88 3.17 16.03
CA ALA A 7 7.16 1.99 15.63
C ALA A 7 6.77 1.18 16.88
N ALA A 8 5.48 1.08 17.18
CA ALA A 8 4.98 0.18 18.21
C ALA A 8 5.19 -1.26 17.69
N LYS A 9 6.01 -2.04 18.39
CA LYS A 9 6.22 -3.46 18.08
C LYS A 9 4.98 -4.22 18.54
N ILE A 10 4.19 -4.72 17.59
CA ILE A 10 3.06 -5.60 17.87
C ILE A 10 3.52 -7.04 17.64
N TYR A 11 3.44 -7.85 18.69
CA TYR A 11 3.77 -9.26 18.66
C TYR A 11 2.50 -10.08 18.44
N ARG A 12 2.59 -11.08 17.54
CA ARG A 12 1.55 -12.06 17.29
C ARG A 12 1.96 -13.39 17.92
N TRP A 13 1.08 -14.00 18.70
CA TRP A 13 1.28 -15.38 19.16
C TRP A 13 -0.03 -16.16 19.14
N THR A 14 0.06 -17.48 18.99
CA THR A 14 -1.08 -18.39 19.08
C THR A 14 -0.92 -19.21 20.35
N ASP A 15 -1.95 -19.22 21.20
CA ASP A 15 -1.92 -19.98 22.44
C ASP A 15 -2.18 -21.48 22.20
N ARG A 16 -2.09 -22.26 23.28
CA ARG A 16 -2.29 -23.72 23.26
C ARG A 16 -3.71 -24.15 22.86
N SER A 17 -4.66 -23.22 22.76
CA SER A 17 -6.03 -23.45 22.31
C SER A 17 -6.27 -23.04 20.85
N GLY A 18 -5.24 -22.58 20.14
CA GLY A 18 -5.34 -22.16 18.74
C GLY A 18 -5.86 -20.73 18.55
N VAL A 19 -6.02 -19.96 19.63
CA VAL A 19 -6.47 -18.56 19.58
C VAL A 19 -5.26 -17.65 19.34
N THR A 20 -5.37 -16.76 18.35
CA THR A 20 -4.31 -15.80 18.00
C THR A 20 -4.50 -14.49 18.75
N HIS A 21 -3.44 -14.04 19.42
CA HIS A 21 -3.37 -12.83 20.23
C HIS A 21 -2.41 -11.82 19.61
N TYR A 22 -2.66 -10.54 19.92
CA TYR A 22 -1.83 -9.40 19.52
C TYR A 22 -1.55 -8.54 20.76
N GLY A 23 -0.30 -8.15 20.97
CA GLY A 23 0.09 -7.36 22.14
C GLY A 23 1.50 -6.77 22.01
N ASP A 24 1.84 -5.87 22.93
CA ASP A 24 3.10 -5.11 22.94
C ASP A 24 4.24 -5.82 23.67
N HIS A 25 4.01 -6.99 24.29
CA HIS A 25 4.99 -7.81 25.02
C HIS A 25 4.88 -9.32 24.71
N VAL A 26 6.01 -10.05 24.67
CA VAL A 26 6.09 -11.52 24.49
C VAL A 26 6.32 -12.22 25.84
N PRO A 27 5.69 -13.37 26.16
CA PRO A 27 6.03 -14.14 27.36
C PRO A 27 7.40 -14.85 27.24
N ASN A 28 8.16 -14.85 28.33
CA ASN A 28 9.52 -15.44 28.43
C ASN A 28 9.58 -16.93 28.02
N ALA A 29 10.31 -17.25 26.94
CA ALA A 29 10.76 -18.62 26.62
C ALA A 29 12.17 -18.60 25.98
N PRO A 30 13.04 -19.61 26.25
CA PRO A 30 14.47 -19.56 25.95
C PRO A 30 14.82 -19.88 24.48
N PRO A 31 15.98 -19.42 23.97
CA PRO A 31 16.28 -19.43 22.53
C PRO A 31 17.03 -20.71 22.12
N SER A 32 16.65 -21.31 20.99
CA SER A 32 17.55 -22.20 20.26
C SER A 32 17.28 -22.24 18.75
N GLN A 33 18.40 -22.31 18.02
CA GLN A 33 18.57 -22.52 16.58
C GLN A 33 18.22 -21.36 15.65
N VAL A 34 19.24 -20.96 14.87
CA VAL A 34 19.12 -20.11 13.69
C VAL A 34 17.97 -20.65 12.84
N ARG A 35 16.89 -19.88 12.79
CA ARG A 35 15.78 -20.07 11.87
C ARG A 35 15.85 -18.92 10.89
N THR A 36 15.67 -19.22 9.60
CA THR A 36 15.20 -18.26 8.63
C THR A 36 14.09 -17.46 9.32
N ILE A 37 14.29 -16.17 9.53
CA ILE A 37 13.24 -15.30 10.07
C ILE A 37 12.42 -14.95 8.82
N PRO A 38 11.23 -15.53 8.59
CA PRO A 38 10.31 -14.83 7.73
C PRO A 38 10.01 -13.55 8.49
N VAL A 39 10.45 -12.42 7.94
CA VAL A 39 9.77 -11.16 8.21
C VAL A 39 8.37 -11.39 7.67
N GLU A 40 7.47 -11.92 8.53
CA GLU A 40 6.03 -11.90 8.30
C GLU A 40 5.70 -10.42 8.25
N GLY A 41 5.82 -9.85 7.05
CA GLY A 41 5.23 -8.57 6.77
C GLY A 41 3.75 -8.66 7.17
N GLU A 42 3.23 -7.55 7.69
CA GLU A 42 1.79 -7.32 7.75
C GLU A 42 1.12 -7.92 6.50
N PRO A 43 -0.14 -8.38 6.56
CA PRO A 43 -0.87 -8.92 5.41
C PRO A 43 -0.76 -8.06 4.12
N SER A 44 -0.35 -6.79 4.25
CA SER A 44 -0.07 -5.76 3.25
C SER A 44 1.38 -5.62 2.74
N ALA A 45 2.36 -6.45 3.11
CA ALA A 45 3.75 -6.28 2.65
C ALA A 45 3.89 -6.58 1.14
N ILE A 46 3.91 -5.50 0.36
CA ILE A 46 3.92 -5.51 -1.11
C ILE A 46 5.27 -5.90 -1.71
N ALA A 47 6.34 -5.88 -0.91
CA ALA A 47 7.65 -6.40 -1.24
C ALA A 47 8.26 -7.16 -0.05
N GLN A 48 9.15 -8.11 -0.35
CA GLN A 48 9.86 -8.91 0.64
C GLN A 48 11.37 -8.67 0.53
N LEU A 49 12.04 -8.45 1.66
CA LEU A 49 13.50 -8.42 1.73
C LEU A 49 14.01 -9.86 1.75
N ARG A 50 14.93 -10.18 0.86
CA ARG A 50 15.66 -11.46 0.81
C ARG A 50 17.16 -11.18 0.87
N ILE A 51 17.86 -11.89 1.74
CA ILE A 51 19.32 -11.76 1.90
C ILE A 51 19.95 -13.07 1.48
N GLU A 52 20.95 -12.98 0.62
CA GLU A 52 21.77 -14.12 0.20
C GLU A 52 23.23 -13.89 0.60
N ASN A 53 23.98 -14.96 0.85
CA ASN A 53 25.41 -14.90 1.15
C ASN A 53 26.17 -15.59 0.01
N ASP A 54 27.09 -14.86 -0.64
CA ASP A 54 27.90 -15.39 -1.75
C ASP A 54 29.26 -15.98 -1.29
N GLY A 55 29.49 -16.02 0.02
CA GLY A 55 30.71 -16.51 0.66
C GLY A 55 31.53 -15.38 1.28
N GLU A 56 31.56 -14.20 0.66
CA GLU A 56 32.35 -13.04 1.12
C GLU A 56 31.44 -11.86 1.51
N ARG A 57 30.25 -11.78 0.91
CA ARG A 57 29.34 -10.63 1.00
C ARG A 57 27.90 -11.09 1.16
N PHE A 58 27.06 -10.16 1.62
CA PHE A 58 25.63 -10.34 1.69
C PHE A 58 24.92 -9.53 0.60
N LEU A 59 24.11 -10.19 -0.21
CA LEU A 59 23.32 -9.58 -1.28
C LEU A 59 21.91 -9.32 -0.78
N ALA A 60 21.50 -8.06 -0.67
CA ALA A 60 20.17 -7.66 -0.22
C ALA A 60 19.25 -7.41 -1.43
N PHE A 61 18.30 -8.30 -1.64
CA PHE A 61 17.29 -8.23 -2.70
C PHE A 61 15.93 -7.77 -2.17
N ALA A 62 15.21 -7.03 -3.02
CA ALA A 62 13.79 -6.75 -2.83
C ALA A 62 12.96 -7.53 -3.86
N ASP A 63 12.06 -8.37 -3.38
CA ASP A 63 11.16 -9.19 -4.18
C ASP A 63 9.77 -8.53 -4.22
N ASN A 64 9.37 -8.02 -5.39
CA ASN A 64 8.10 -7.32 -5.59
C ASN A 64 6.95 -8.31 -5.84
N ARG A 65 5.90 -8.22 -5.00
CA ARG A 65 4.71 -9.09 -5.07
C ARG A 65 3.54 -8.45 -5.81
N LEU A 66 3.63 -7.20 -6.25
CA LEU A 66 2.56 -6.53 -6.99
C LEU A 66 2.67 -6.78 -8.49
N SER A 67 1.55 -6.59 -9.18
CA SER A 67 1.52 -6.54 -10.65
C SER A 67 1.75 -5.12 -11.20
N GLY A 68 2.46 -4.29 -10.42
CA GLY A 68 2.95 -2.96 -10.77
C GLY A 68 4.30 -2.71 -10.08
N PRO A 69 5.00 -1.61 -10.42
CA PRO A 69 6.28 -1.29 -9.82
C PRO A 69 6.11 -0.96 -8.32
N VAL A 70 7.15 -1.26 -7.55
CA VAL A 70 7.27 -0.90 -6.13
C VAL A 70 8.59 -0.18 -5.93
N GLN A 71 8.58 0.94 -5.23
CA GLN A 71 9.81 1.55 -4.74
C GLN A 71 10.10 1.01 -3.35
N VAL A 72 11.35 0.65 -3.11
CA VAL A 72 11.83 0.21 -1.80
C VAL A 72 12.91 1.15 -1.29
N GLN A 73 13.04 1.24 0.03
CA GLN A 73 14.17 1.85 0.71
C GLN A 73 14.72 0.85 1.72
N LEU A 74 16.02 0.55 1.61
CA LEU A 74 16.73 -0.35 2.50
C LEU A 74 17.63 0.47 3.43
N ASP A 75 17.53 0.21 4.73
CA ASP A 75 18.24 0.91 5.80
C ASP A 75 18.87 -0.11 6.77
N PHE A 76 19.92 0.30 7.46
CA PHE A 76 20.37 -0.41 8.66
C PHE A 76 19.51 -0.01 9.86
N SER A 77 18.90 -0.98 10.51
CA SER A 77 18.33 -0.82 11.86
C SER A 77 19.40 -1.00 12.93
N ARG A 78 20.41 -1.83 12.65
CA ARG A 78 21.65 -1.99 13.42
C ARG A 78 22.81 -2.26 12.48
N SER A 79 23.98 -1.72 12.79
CA SER A 79 25.20 -1.95 12.03
C SER A 79 26.42 -1.93 12.94
N ASP A 80 27.28 -2.94 12.82
CA ASP A 80 28.63 -2.96 13.38
C ASP A 80 29.60 -3.48 12.31
N ASN A 81 30.63 -2.68 12.00
CA ASN A 81 31.66 -2.98 11.01
C ASN A 81 31.15 -3.41 9.61
N VAL A 82 29.98 -2.95 9.19
CA VAL A 82 29.38 -3.27 7.88
C VAL A 82 29.29 -2.03 7.01
N ILE A 83 29.49 -2.19 5.70
CA ILE A 83 29.22 -1.15 4.70
C ILE A 83 28.33 -1.72 3.59
N GLY A 84 27.43 -0.89 3.07
CA GLY A 84 26.62 -1.19 1.89
C GLY A 84 27.18 -0.53 0.64
N SER A 85 27.03 -1.20 -0.50
CA SER A 85 27.26 -0.67 -1.84
C SER A 85 25.98 -0.86 -2.68
N PRO A 86 25.25 0.22 -3.02
CA PRO A 86 25.48 1.61 -2.59
C PRO A 86 25.33 1.80 -1.07
N VAL A 87 25.86 2.91 -0.56
CA VAL A 87 25.76 3.26 0.87
C VAL A 87 24.29 3.37 1.27
N LEU A 88 23.93 2.79 2.43
CA LEU A 88 22.57 2.85 2.95
C LEU A 88 22.30 4.20 3.65
N PRO A 89 21.08 4.76 3.56
CA PRO A 89 19.90 4.20 2.90
C PRO A 89 20.00 4.13 1.37
N ALA A 90 19.59 3.00 0.81
CA ALA A 90 19.56 2.79 -0.63
C ALA A 90 18.12 2.59 -1.11
N ARG A 91 17.80 3.19 -2.27
CA ARG A 91 16.48 3.05 -2.91
C ARG A 91 16.60 2.30 -4.22
N ALA A 92 15.60 1.47 -4.49
CA ALA A 92 15.45 0.81 -5.78
C ALA A 92 13.98 0.83 -6.22
N THR A 93 13.75 0.87 -7.53
CA THR A 93 12.43 0.60 -8.10
C THR A 93 12.45 -0.81 -8.67
N VAL A 94 11.58 -1.66 -8.14
CA VAL A 94 11.47 -3.07 -8.50
C VAL A 94 10.28 -3.25 -9.43
N ALA A 95 10.51 -3.79 -10.62
CA ALA A 95 9.45 -4.03 -11.60
C ALA A 95 8.42 -5.05 -11.07
N ALA A 96 7.23 -5.05 -11.65
CA ALA A 96 6.14 -5.96 -11.28
C ALA A 96 6.61 -7.43 -11.26
N ARG A 97 6.26 -8.17 -10.20
CA ARG A 97 6.55 -9.61 -10.06
C ARG A 97 8.02 -9.99 -10.32
N SER A 98 8.94 -9.14 -9.89
CA SER A 98 10.38 -9.31 -10.12
C SER A 98 11.20 -9.05 -8.85
N SER A 99 12.50 -9.29 -8.94
CA SER A 99 13.46 -9.06 -7.87
C SER A 99 14.52 -8.07 -8.33
N ALA A 100 14.98 -7.21 -7.42
CA ALA A 100 16.12 -6.32 -7.67
C ALA A 100 17.13 -6.42 -6.53
N LEU A 101 18.43 -6.45 -6.87
CA LEU A 101 19.49 -6.26 -5.90
C LEU A 101 19.50 -4.78 -5.49
N VAL A 102 19.28 -4.51 -4.20
CA VAL A 102 19.21 -3.16 -3.65
C VAL A 102 20.59 -2.71 -3.17
N ALA A 103 21.31 -3.60 -2.47
CA ALA A 103 22.65 -3.34 -1.98
C ALA A 103 23.45 -4.64 -1.80
N VAL A 104 24.77 -4.51 -1.89
CA VAL A 104 25.74 -5.52 -1.46
C VAL A 104 26.36 -5.06 -0.15
N LEU A 105 26.38 -5.93 0.87
CA LEU A 105 26.93 -5.62 2.19
C LEU A 105 28.22 -6.42 2.40
N SER A 106 29.24 -5.75 2.94
CA SER A 106 30.54 -6.35 3.26
C SER A 106 31.09 -5.76 4.55
N SER A 107 32.16 -6.36 5.08
CA SER A 107 32.90 -5.75 6.18
C SER A 107 33.49 -4.40 5.76
N ALA A 108 33.45 -3.42 6.66
CA ALA A 108 34.13 -2.14 6.48
C ALA A 108 35.63 -2.26 6.78
N ASP A 109 35.96 -3.03 7.81
CA ASP A 109 37.30 -3.49 8.16
C ASP A 109 37.38 -5.03 8.00
N PRO A 110 38.14 -5.55 7.02
CA PRO A 110 38.27 -7.00 6.76
C PRO A 110 38.87 -7.80 7.92
N ASP A 111 39.61 -7.16 8.82
CA ASP A 111 40.28 -7.84 9.94
C ASP A 111 39.36 -7.99 11.17
N ARG A 112 38.13 -7.49 11.08
CA ARG A 112 37.12 -7.55 12.13
C ARG A 112 35.85 -8.26 11.65
N GLY A 113 35.22 -9.02 12.54
CA GLY A 113 33.86 -9.50 12.33
C GLY A 113 32.88 -8.33 12.17
N PHE A 114 31.71 -8.59 11.57
CA PHE A 114 30.65 -7.59 11.39
C PHE A 114 29.27 -8.19 11.66
N ASP A 115 28.34 -7.34 12.11
CA ASP A 115 26.95 -7.69 12.39
C ASP A 115 26.03 -6.60 11.85
N PHE A 116 24.82 -6.98 11.43
CA PHE A 116 23.86 -6.02 10.92
C PHE A 116 22.43 -6.52 11.02
N GLU A 117 21.51 -5.56 11.05
CA GLU A 117 20.07 -5.77 10.92
C GLU A 117 19.55 -4.75 9.92
N LEU A 118 18.74 -5.23 8.97
CA LEU A 118 18.17 -4.40 7.91
C LEU A 118 16.68 -4.22 8.15
N GLN A 119 16.18 -3.05 7.77
CA GLN A 119 14.77 -2.81 7.54
C GLN A 119 14.56 -2.37 6.09
N MET A 120 13.40 -2.73 5.54
CA MET A 120 13.03 -2.31 4.19
C MET A 120 11.61 -1.75 4.19
N ASP A 121 11.49 -0.48 3.85
CA ASP A 121 10.22 0.16 3.54
C ASP A 121 9.86 -0.09 2.08
N SER A 122 8.57 -0.18 1.77
CA SER A 122 8.10 -0.36 0.40
C SER A 122 6.85 0.48 0.11
N LEU A 123 6.77 1.02 -1.10
CA LEU A 123 5.67 1.86 -1.54
C LEU A 123 5.25 1.52 -2.98
N PRO A 124 3.95 1.40 -3.26
CA PRO A 124 3.49 1.10 -4.62
C PRO A 124 3.79 2.27 -5.57
N GLY A 125 4.08 1.95 -6.83
CA GLY A 125 4.22 2.91 -7.91
C GLY A 125 5.67 3.23 -8.25
N ASP A 126 5.86 3.71 -9.48
CA ASP A 126 7.14 4.21 -9.97
C ASP A 126 7.30 5.69 -9.57
N PRO A 127 8.36 6.10 -8.86
CA PRO A 127 8.58 7.49 -8.48
C PRO A 127 8.76 8.43 -9.69
N SER A 128 9.07 7.88 -10.87
CA SER A 128 9.20 8.62 -12.13
C SER A 128 7.89 8.84 -12.87
N ALA A 129 6.75 8.41 -12.30
CA ALA A 129 5.42 8.60 -12.88
C ALA A 129 5.19 10.04 -13.36
N ARG A 130 4.64 10.17 -14.57
CA ARG A 130 4.37 11.46 -15.25
C ARG A 130 2.87 11.58 -15.53
N PRO A 131 2.06 12.03 -14.55
CA PRO A 131 0.62 12.15 -14.73
C PRO A 131 0.27 12.92 -16.00
N ARG A 132 -0.63 12.36 -16.79
CA ARG A 132 -1.20 13.03 -17.97
C ARG A 132 -2.51 13.71 -17.55
N ASP A 133 -2.80 14.86 -18.17
CA ASP A 133 -4.11 15.50 -18.04
C ASP A 133 -5.14 14.70 -18.85
N VAL A 134 -5.90 13.86 -18.15
CA VAL A 134 -6.90 12.96 -18.75
C VAL A 134 -8.20 13.01 -17.97
N ASP A 135 -9.27 12.61 -18.65
CA ASP A 135 -10.58 12.44 -18.05
C ASP A 135 -10.75 11.05 -17.42
N TYR A 136 -11.15 11.04 -16.14
CA TYR A 136 -11.59 9.84 -15.43
C TYR A 136 -13.11 9.70 -15.54
N LEU A 137 -13.61 8.50 -15.80
CA LEU A 137 -15.05 8.23 -15.77
C LEU A 137 -15.56 8.15 -14.32
N LEU A 138 -16.85 8.43 -14.13
CA LEU A 138 -17.52 8.19 -12.85
C LEU A 138 -17.34 6.70 -12.43
N PRO A 139 -16.78 6.42 -11.25
CA PRO A 139 -16.39 5.06 -10.85
C PRO A 139 -17.54 4.24 -10.25
N LEU A 140 -18.79 4.68 -10.42
CA LEU A 140 -19.99 4.03 -9.91
C LEU A 140 -21.06 3.94 -10.98
N GLN A 141 -21.69 2.77 -11.06
CA GLN A 141 -22.86 2.57 -11.89
C GLN A 141 -24.12 3.01 -11.14
N GLN A 142 -24.39 4.32 -11.15
CA GLN A 142 -25.61 4.90 -10.56
C GLN A 142 -26.15 6.06 -11.39
N ALA A 143 -27.49 6.18 -11.45
CA ALA A 143 -28.17 7.20 -12.24
C ALA A 143 -28.03 8.61 -11.63
N GLN A 144 -28.02 8.67 -10.31
CA GLN A 144 -27.78 9.87 -9.51
C GLN A 144 -26.66 9.53 -8.54
N PHE A 145 -25.83 10.51 -8.19
CA PHE A 145 -24.76 10.35 -7.22
C PHE A 145 -24.69 11.58 -6.33
N ARG A 146 -24.20 11.39 -5.11
CA ARG A 146 -23.88 12.46 -4.17
C ARG A 146 -22.42 12.34 -3.78
N ILE A 147 -21.72 13.46 -3.75
CA ILE A 147 -20.37 13.54 -3.18
C ILE A 147 -20.55 13.90 -1.71
N ASP A 148 -20.18 12.97 -0.83
CA ASP A 148 -20.21 13.20 0.63
C ASP A 148 -18.99 14.00 1.08
N GLN A 149 -17.84 13.77 0.43
CA GLN A 149 -16.61 14.50 0.70
C GLN A 149 -15.78 14.66 -0.58
N GLY A 150 -15.24 15.86 -0.82
CA GLY A 150 -14.34 16.17 -1.93
C GLY A 150 -12.92 16.53 -1.46
N TYR A 151 -12.21 17.29 -2.29
CA TYR A 151 -10.79 17.61 -2.07
C TYR A 151 -10.55 18.41 -0.78
N GLY A 152 -9.62 17.98 0.06
CA GLY A 152 -9.30 18.65 1.32
C GLY A 152 -10.36 18.50 2.41
N GLY A 153 -11.31 17.60 2.21
CA GLY A 153 -12.42 17.34 3.14
C GLY A 153 -12.00 17.09 4.59
N HIS A 154 -12.84 17.55 5.51
CA HIS A 154 -12.50 17.66 6.92
C HIS A 154 -12.39 16.34 7.70
N PHE A 155 -12.94 15.21 7.23
CA PHE A 155 -12.89 13.96 7.98
C PHE A 155 -11.61 13.15 7.68
N SER A 156 -11.40 12.78 6.40
CA SER A 156 -10.38 11.82 5.97
C SER A 156 -9.44 12.33 4.87
N HIS A 157 -9.67 13.50 4.27
CA HIS A 157 -8.91 13.99 3.10
C HIS A 157 -7.89 15.10 3.46
N ARG A 158 -7.23 15.00 4.62
CA ARG A 158 -6.26 16.01 5.07
C ARG A 158 -4.79 15.60 4.86
N ASP A 159 -4.53 14.30 4.84
CA ASP A 159 -3.20 13.74 4.60
C ASP A 159 -2.83 13.78 3.10
N GLU A 160 -1.55 13.54 2.80
CA GLU A 160 -1.02 13.64 1.43
C GLU A 160 -1.66 12.62 0.47
N GLN A 161 -1.88 11.38 0.93
CA GLN A 161 -2.41 10.29 0.10
C GLN A 161 -3.91 10.41 -0.20
N ASN A 162 -4.66 11.21 0.58
CA ASN A 162 -6.11 11.37 0.43
C ASN A 162 -6.57 12.81 0.14
N ARG A 163 -5.68 13.81 0.13
CA ARG A 163 -6.01 15.23 -0.10
C ARG A 163 -6.92 15.48 -1.29
N TYR A 164 -6.72 14.77 -2.39
CA TYR A 164 -7.52 14.90 -3.61
C TYR A 164 -8.44 13.69 -3.82
N ALA A 165 -8.84 13.00 -2.77
CA ALA A 165 -9.82 11.94 -2.86
C ALA A 165 -11.26 12.48 -2.92
N VAL A 166 -12.18 11.61 -3.33
CA VAL A 166 -13.62 11.87 -3.42
C VAL A 166 -14.37 10.68 -2.85
N ASP A 167 -15.28 10.96 -1.91
CA ASP A 167 -16.18 9.98 -1.33
C ASP A 167 -17.56 10.12 -1.99
N PHE A 168 -17.97 9.10 -2.73
CA PHE A 168 -19.28 9.01 -3.35
C PHE A 168 -20.22 8.21 -2.46
N ALA A 169 -21.34 8.81 -2.06
CA ALA A 169 -22.40 8.08 -1.41
C ALA A 169 -22.85 6.92 -2.30
N ALA A 170 -22.91 5.71 -1.72
CA ALA A 170 -23.29 4.51 -2.45
C ALA A 170 -23.82 3.46 -1.48
N ASP A 171 -24.98 2.86 -1.81
CA ASP A 171 -25.46 1.69 -1.10
C ASP A 171 -24.47 0.53 -1.27
N ILE A 172 -24.32 -0.32 -0.26
CA ILE A 172 -23.49 -1.53 -0.33
C ILE A 172 -23.95 -2.41 -1.49
N GLY A 173 -23.02 -2.84 -2.35
CA GLY A 173 -23.32 -3.67 -3.51
C GLY A 173 -23.55 -2.89 -4.81
N THR A 174 -23.42 -1.56 -4.79
CA THR A 174 -23.44 -0.75 -6.01
C THR A 174 -22.23 -1.11 -6.88
N PRO A 175 -22.40 -1.36 -8.21
CA PRO A 175 -21.27 -1.69 -9.07
C PRO A 175 -20.23 -0.58 -9.13
N VAL A 176 -18.97 -0.94 -8.84
CA VAL A 176 -17.80 -0.06 -8.95
C VAL A 176 -17.14 -0.32 -10.30
N LEU A 177 -16.85 0.76 -11.03
CA LEU A 177 -16.31 0.75 -12.38
C LEU A 177 -14.88 1.31 -12.39
N ALA A 178 -14.02 0.76 -13.24
CA ALA A 178 -12.72 1.35 -13.50
C ALA A 178 -12.89 2.73 -14.16
N ALA A 179 -12.48 3.79 -13.47
CA ALA A 179 -12.55 5.16 -13.95
C ALA A 179 -11.65 5.39 -15.17
N ARG A 180 -10.55 4.64 -15.27
CA ARG A 180 -9.60 4.68 -16.39
C ARG A 180 -9.01 3.29 -16.61
N GLU A 181 -8.69 2.97 -17.85
CA GLU A 181 -8.07 1.70 -18.21
C GLU A 181 -6.68 1.52 -17.60
N GLY A 182 -6.28 0.28 -17.36
CA GLY A 182 -5.01 -0.01 -16.72
C GLY A 182 -4.84 -1.47 -16.34
N VAL A 183 -3.93 -1.72 -15.41
CA VAL A 183 -3.64 -3.05 -14.85
C VAL A 183 -4.00 -3.03 -13.37
N VAL A 184 -4.78 -4.01 -12.93
CA VAL A 184 -5.06 -4.24 -11.50
C VAL A 184 -3.76 -4.61 -10.81
N MET A 185 -3.24 -3.69 -10.01
CA MET A 185 -1.93 -3.77 -9.38
C MET A 185 -1.98 -4.45 -8.01
N GLN A 186 -3.04 -4.18 -7.25
CA GLN A 186 -3.26 -4.69 -5.90
C GLN A 186 -4.77 -4.84 -5.65
N VAL A 187 -5.13 -5.87 -4.88
CA VAL A 187 -6.50 -6.14 -4.43
C VAL A 187 -6.45 -6.61 -2.99
N GLU A 188 -7.25 -6.00 -2.13
CA GLU A 188 -7.58 -6.49 -0.79
C GLU A 188 -9.10 -6.66 -0.73
N SER A 189 -9.60 -7.80 -0.27
CA SER A 189 -11.04 -8.11 -0.38
C SER A 189 -11.62 -8.94 0.78
N ASP A 190 -10.82 -9.35 1.75
CA ASP A 190 -11.22 -10.28 2.81
C ASP A 190 -11.69 -9.59 4.10
N PHE A 191 -11.49 -8.28 4.24
CA PHE A 191 -11.89 -7.56 5.44
C PHE A 191 -13.41 -7.36 5.51
N ASP A 192 -14.01 -7.56 6.68
CA ASP A 192 -15.47 -7.59 6.87
C ASP A 192 -15.99 -6.60 7.91
N LYS A 193 -15.13 -5.77 8.52
CA LYS A 193 -15.49 -4.85 9.61
C LYS A 193 -15.41 -3.39 9.22
N ALA A 194 -16.05 -2.55 10.03
CA ALA A 194 -16.12 -1.11 9.87
C ALA A 194 -16.07 -0.38 11.22
N GLY A 195 -15.67 0.89 11.22
CA GLY A 195 -15.94 1.79 12.33
C GLY A 195 -15.00 2.99 12.43
N LEU A 196 -15.15 3.77 13.50
CA LEU A 196 -14.47 5.06 13.71
C LEU A 196 -13.23 4.97 14.62
N ASN A 197 -12.82 3.77 15.02
CA ASN A 197 -11.56 3.59 15.75
C ASN A 197 -10.42 3.50 14.72
N LEU A 198 -9.60 4.55 14.65
CA LEU A 198 -8.53 4.67 13.66
C LEU A 198 -7.46 3.59 13.83
N GLU A 199 -7.10 3.23 15.06
CA GLU A 199 -6.12 2.17 15.35
C GLU A 199 -6.60 0.81 14.85
N ARG A 200 -7.91 0.53 14.99
CA ARG A 200 -8.52 -0.75 14.61
C ARG A 200 -8.81 -0.87 13.11
N TYR A 201 -9.08 0.25 12.43
CA TYR A 201 -9.66 0.24 11.08
C TYR A 201 -8.91 1.06 10.02
N GLY A 202 -8.01 1.98 10.42
CA GLY A 202 -7.40 2.98 9.53
C GLY A 202 -6.58 2.41 8.36
N GLY A 203 -6.04 1.19 8.51
CA GLY A 203 -5.30 0.48 7.46
C GLY A 203 -6.01 -0.77 6.92
N ARG A 204 -7.28 -0.99 7.28
CA ARG A 204 -8.00 -2.25 7.02
C ARG A 204 -9.26 -1.98 6.22
N ALA A 205 -9.11 -1.72 4.92
CA ALA A 205 -10.24 -1.58 4.00
C ALA A 205 -10.02 -2.48 2.79
N ASN A 206 -11.10 -2.98 2.21
CA ASN A 206 -11.01 -3.67 0.93
C ASN A 206 -10.89 -2.65 -0.18
N PHE A 207 -10.00 -2.90 -1.12
CA PHE A 207 -9.78 -2.00 -2.23
C PHE A 207 -9.28 -2.72 -3.49
N VAL A 208 -9.45 -2.02 -4.60
CA VAL A 208 -8.75 -2.31 -5.86
C VAL A 208 -7.84 -1.12 -6.16
N ARG A 209 -6.59 -1.39 -6.54
CA ARG A 209 -5.66 -0.38 -7.05
C ARG A 209 -5.32 -0.69 -8.50
N ILE A 210 -5.45 0.29 -9.39
CA ILE A 210 -5.22 0.13 -10.82
C ILE A 210 -4.09 1.07 -11.25
N LEU A 211 -3.05 0.50 -11.84
CA LEU A 211 -1.93 1.22 -12.44
C LEU A 211 -2.28 1.64 -13.87
N HIS A 212 -2.07 2.91 -14.19
CA HIS A 212 -2.27 3.47 -15.52
C HIS A 212 -0.94 3.60 -16.27
N GLU A 213 -1.03 3.79 -17.59
CA GLU A 213 0.12 3.87 -18.49
C GLU A 213 1.10 5.00 -18.14
N ASP A 214 0.62 6.07 -17.51
CA ASP A 214 1.44 7.22 -17.12
C ASP A 214 2.06 7.11 -15.72
N GLY A 215 1.89 5.95 -15.08
CA GLY A 215 2.39 5.66 -13.74
C GLY A 215 1.50 6.14 -12.60
N THR A 216 0.39 6.84 -12.89
CA THR A 216 -0.63 7.13 -11.88
C THR A 216 -1.35 5.86 -11.45
N MET A 217 -1.91 5.86 -10.24
CA MET A 217 -2.66 4.75 -9.69
C MET A 217 -4.02 5.22 -9.21
N THR A 218 -5.11 4.61 -9.66
CA THR A 218 -6.42 4.81 -9.03
C THR A 218 -6.62 3.85 -7.88
N LEU A 219 -7.20 4.34 -6.78
CA LEU A 219 -7.61 3.56 -5.61
C LEU A 219 -9.13 3.61 -5.50
N TYR A 220 -9.75 2.45 -5.34
CA TYR A 220 -11.19 2.26 -5.12
C TYR A 220 -11.35 1.51 -3.80
N ALA A 221 -11.68 2.22 -2.72
CA ALA A 221 -11.63 1.68 -1.35
C ALA A 221 -13.02 1.55 -0.70
N HIS A 222 -13.03 0.91 0.47
CA HIS A 222 -14.22 0.56 1.25
C HIS A 222 -15.16 -0.43 0.54
N LEU A 223 -14.62 -1.26 -0.36
CA LEU A 223 -15.40 -2.30 -1.03
C LEU A 223 -15.99 -3.28 -0.01
N LYS A 224 -17.10 -3.96 -0.35
CA LYS A 224 -17.62 -4.99 0.56
C LYS A 224 -16.66 -6.18 0.66
N SER A 225 -16.76 -6.96 1.73
CA SER A 225 -16.08 -8.26 1.83
C SER A 225 -16.45 -9.14 0.63
N GLU A 226 -15.43 -9.78 0.04
CA GLU A 226 -15.51 -10.55 -1.21
C GLU A 226 -16.14 -9.75 -2.38
N GLY A 227 -15.96 -8.42 -2.36
CA GLY A 227 -16.57 -7.50 -3.31
C GLY A 227 -15.71 -7.20 -4.55
N ALA A 228 -14.44 -7.59 -4.56
CA ALA A 228 -13.58 -7.43 -5.73
C ALA A 228 -13.96 -8.47 -6.81
N LEU A 229 -14.20 -7.99 -8.04
CA LEU A 229 -14.58 -8.83 -9.19
C LEU A 229 -13.44 -8.99 -10.21
N VAL A 230 -12.24 -8.56 -9.82
CA VAL A 230 -11.03 -8.59 -10.62
C VAL A 230 -9.88 -9.18 -9.81
N ARG A 231 -8.87 -9.68 -10.51
CA ARG A 231 -7.66 -10.24 -9.90
C ARG A 231 -6.42 -9.43 -10.23
N VAL A 232 -5.44 -9.49 -9.35
CA VAL A 232 -4.14 -8.85 -9.57
C VAL A 232 -3.51 -9.32 -10.90
N GLY A 233 -2.98 -8.37 -11.68
CA GLY A 233 -2.44 -8.56 -13.02
C GLY A 233 -3.47 -8.46 -14.16
N GLN A 234 -4.77 -8.39 -13.86
CA GLN A 234 -5.80 -8.24 -14.87
C GLN A 234 -5.75 -6.87 -15.54
N ARG A 235 -5.80 -6.83 -16.88
CA ARG A 235 -6.06 -5.59 -17.63
C ARG A 235 -7.55 -5.26 -17.58
N VAL A 236 -7.87 -4.00 -17.35
CA VAL A 236 -9.25 -3.51 -17.37
C VAL A 236 -9.39 -2.33 -18.32
N ARG A 237 -10.58 -2.19 -18.89
CA ARG A 237 -10.97 -1.02 -19.70
C ARG A 237 -11.68 0.02 -18.84
N ALA A 238 -11.66 1.28 -19.25
CA ALA A 238 -12.49 2.29 -18.62
C ALA A 238 -13.97 1.88 -18.69
N GLY A 239 -14.71 2.06 -17.59
CA GLY A 239 -16.11 1.65 -17.44
C GLY A 239 -16.32 0.16 -17.15
N GLN A 240 -15.27 -0.68 -17.15
CA GLN A 240 -15.40 -2.08 -16.78
C GLN A 240 -15.71 -2.20 -15.28
N GLN A 241 -16.68 -3.05 -14.93
CA GLN A 241 -16.96 -3.36 -13.53
C GLN A 241 -15.77 -4.09 -12.89
N ILE A 242 -15.32 -3.58 -11.74
CA ILE A 242 -14.17 -4.10 -11.00
C ILE A 242 -14.52 -4.58 -9.60
N GLY A 243 -15.67 -4.19 -9.07
CA GLY A 243 -16.07 -4.56 -7.73
C GLY A 243 -17.46 -4.08 -7.35
N LEU A 244 -17.71 -4.13 -6.05
CA LEU A 244 -18.95 -3.73 -5.41
C LEU A 244 -18.63 -2.82 -4.23
N SER A 245 -19.31 -1.68 -4.14
CA SER A 245 -19.19 -0.74 -3.02
C SER A 245 -19.52 -1.44 -1.70
N GLY A 246 -19.00 -0.90 -0.61
CA GLY A 246 -19.21 -1.45 0.71
C GLY A 246 -19.12 -0.40 1.80
N ASN A 247 -18.59 -0.84 2.93
CA ASN A 247 -18.42 -0.02 4.12
C ASN A 247 -17.24 -0.52 4.97
N THR A 248 -16.24 -1.15 4.36
CA THR A 248 -15.16 -1.80 5.13
C THR A 248 -14.10 -0.79 5.56
N GLY A 249 -13.55 -0.97 6.76
CA GLY A 249 -12.49 -0.12 7.31
C GLY A 249 -12.97 1.14 8.02
N PHE A 250 -12.15 2.18 7.97
CA PHE A 250 -12.42 3.43 8.68
C PHE A 250 -13.46 4.27 7.94
N THR A 251 -14.73 4.12 8.32
CA THR A 251 -15.87 4.74 7.62
C THR A 251 -16.94 5.20 8.62
N THR A 252 -17.72 6.21 8.22
CA THR A 252 -18.94 6.65 8.93
C THR A 252 -20.21 5.98 8.40
N GLY A 253 -20.16 5.46 7.17
CA GLY A 253 -21.27 4.77 6.50
C GLY A 253 -20.90 4.35 5.08
N PRO A 254 -21.79 3.64 4.36
CA PRO A 254 -21.52 3.14 3.02
C PRO A 254 -21.20 4.23 2.00
N HIS A 255 -20.06 4.09 1.33
CA HIS A 255 -19.60 4.98 0.27
C HIS A 255 -18.50 4.30 -0.55
N LEU A 256 -18.15 4.90 -1.69
CA LEU A 256 -16.92 4.59 -2.42
C LEU A 256 -15.92 5.73 -2.20
N HIS A 257 -14.76 5.40 -1.64
CA HIS A 257 -13.61 6.31 -1.63
C HIS A 257 -12.79 6.12 -2.90
N PHE A 258 -12.58 7.19 -3.64
CA PHE A 258 -11.82 7.21 -4.88
C PHE A 258 -10.67 8.22 -4.82
N ALA A 259 -9.46 7.79 -5.16
CA ALA A 259 -8.29 8.66 -5.25
C ALA A 259 -7.45 8.34 -6.48
N VAL A 260 -6.78 9.35 -7.03
CA VAL A 260 -5.68 9.20 -7.99
C VAL A 260 -4.38 9.52 -7.26
N GLN A 261 -3.46 8.56 -7.22
CA GLN A 261 -2.25 8.61 -6.44
C GLN A 261 -0.99 8.41 -7.29
N VAL A 262 0.11 8.98 -6.82
CA VAL A 262 1.47 8.84 -7.39
C VAL A 262 2.48 8.58 -6.27
N ASN A 263 3.55 7.88 -6.61
CA ASN A 263 4.73 7.80 -5.76
C ASN A 263 5.65 8.99 -6.06
N ARG A 264 6.09 9.70 -5.02
CA ARG A 264 7.07 10.80 -5.06
C ARG A 264 8.25 10.52 -4.14
N GLY A 265 8.96 9.43 -4.44
CA GLY A 265 10.21 9.10 -3.78
C GLY A 265 10.01 8.64 -2.34
N MET A 266 9.30 7.52 -2.19
CA MET A 266 8.84 6.95 -0.91
C MET A 266 7.76 7.78 -0.21
N LYS A 267 6.97 8.54 -0.99
CA LYS A 267 5.78 9.25 -0.51
C LYS A 267 4.62 8.98 -1.44
N LEU A 268 3.50 8.51 -0.90
CA LEU A 268 2.29 8.31 -1.68
C LEU A 268 1.45 9.58 -1.58
N GLU A 269 1.25 10.23 -2.71
CA GLU A 269 0.53 11.50 -2.79
C GLU A 269 -0.69 11.33 -3.68
N SER A 270 -1.85 11.84 -3.25
CA SER A 270 -2.96 12.06 -4.15
C SER A 270 -2.72 13.29 -5.01
N ILE A 271 -3.27 13.29 -6.22
CA ILE A 271 -3.19 14.42 -7.15
C ILE A 271 -4.59 14.84 -7.62
N PRO A 272 -4.80 16.12 -7.97
CA PRO A 272 -6.06 16.55 -8.57
C PRO A 272 -6.27 15.86 -9.92
N PHE A 273 -7.54 15.66 -10.28
CA PHE A 273 -7.94 15.02 -11.55
C PHE A 273 -9.26 15.60 -12.06
N ARG A 274 -9.53 15.42 -13.36
CA ARG A 274 -10.83 15.75 -13.96
C ARG A 274 -11.68 14.48 -14.06
N MET A 275 -12.94 14.58 -13.66
CA MET A 275 -13.89 13.48 -13.74
C MET A 275 -15.10 13.85 -14.60
N ILE A 276 -15.52 12.93 -15.47
CA ILE A 276 -16.67 13.08 -16.35
C ILE A 276 -17.79 12.15 -15.88
N GLY A 277 -18.96 12.72 -15.65
CA GLY A 277 -20.18 11.99 -15.34
C GLY A 277 -21.23 12.08 -16.45
N PRO A 278 -22.44 11.54 -16.21
CA PRO A 278 -23.50 11.49 -17.21
C PRO A 278 -23.91 12.87 -17.78
N GLN A 279 -23.70 13.94 -17.02
CA GLN A 279 -24.08 15.32 -17.38
C GLN A 279 -22.87 16.18 -17.81
N GLY A 280 -21.68 15.57 -17.97
CA GLY A 280 -20.44 16.28 -18.30
C GLY A 280 -19.44 16.32 -17.13
N PRO A 281 -18.48 17.25 -17.15
CA PRO A 281 -17.46 17.36 -16.11
C PRO A 281 -18.05 17.63 -14.73
N LEU A 282 -17.60 16.87 -13.73
CA LEU A 282 -17.97 17.06 -12.33
C LEU A 282 -17.21 18.25 -11.74
N ARG A 283 -17.90 19.03 -10.90
CA ARG A 283 -17.27 19.99 -10.01
C ARG A 283 -17.02 19.34 -8.66
N ILE A 284 -15.77 18.98 -8.40
CA ILE A 284 -15.34 18.47 -7.10
C ILE A 284 -14.84 19.65 -6.27
N SER A 285 -15.66 20.11 -5.33
CA SER A 285 -15.26 21.13 -4.36
C SER A 285 -14.80 20.48 -3.07
N GLY A 286 -13.97 21.20 -2.30
CA GLY A 286 -13.68 20.80 -0.94
C GLY A 286 -14.91 20.90 -0.04
N GLY A 287 -15.02 19.97 0.90
CA GLY A 287 -16.06 19.91 1.93
C GLY A 287 -15.55 20.43 3.26
#